data_AF-H0EGJ8-F1
#
_entry.id   AF-H0EGJ8-F1
#
_cell.length_a   1.000
_cell.length_b   1.000
_cell.length_c   1.000
_cell.angle_alpha   90.00
_cell.angle_beta   90.00
_cell.angle_gamma   90.00
#
_symmetry.space_group_name_H-M   'P 1'
#
loop_
_entity.id
_entity.type
_entity.pdbx_description
1 polymer ?
#
loop_
_entity_poly.entity_id
_entity_poly.type
_entity_poly.pdbx_seq_one_letter_code
_entity_poly.pdbx_strand_id
1 'polypeptide(L)'
;MEVSTTPIKWKVLGDKDIEERARKVKVAVIEYGNSYVKPTESHIDNTEDLQTFLESTAEPSYARLFVVEDLSRDVIEALGAKYDVDPQYFRSHIEDYLWNQETDAFTDLNGLPHQAKTRNYFNLRYMRARYFESEIVIREGKSELGHWNVLRSLEEDLSWKVRAIRKPKGPTVGLVRSKTALWIRKNKEEDHGILGILVVDPTLEAGYPLWEGPRNLLPCPSIHDTVIDQYGPHGTLFEDVCYYACNMSSEEMKAIEKDNRVLGLPIISLVTADWMRVIDYIITGLTRIEYRLEHPFARSSSSPTSASSHISNHDFRDS
;
A
#
# COMPACT_ATOMS: atom_id res chain seq x y z
N MET A 1 23.62 -18.42 4.53
CA MET A 1 24.28 -17.20 4.06
C MET A 1 23.36 -16.07 4.49
N GLU A 2 23.70 -15.32 5.54
CA GLU A 2 22.85 -14.21 6.01
C GLU A 2 22.84 -13.13 4.93
N VAL A 3 21.71 -12.96 4.26
CA VAL A 3 21.50 -11.87 3.31
C VAL A 3 21.08 -10.66 4.15
N SER A 4 22.06 -9.98 4.75
CA SER A 4 21.83 -8.82 5.61
C SER A 4 21.32 -7.63 4.78
N THR A 5 20.01 -7.60 4.52
CA THR A 5 19.28 -6.43 4.05
C THR A 5 18.65 -5.72 5.24
N THR A 6 19.46 -5.40 6.25
CA THR A 6 18.97 -4.68 7.43
C THR A 6 18.88 -3.17 7.15
N PRO A 7 17.73 -2.52 7.40
CA PRO A 7 17.60 -1.07 7.24
C PRO A 7 18.59 -0.30 8.12
N ILE A 8 19.10 0.84 7.66
CA ILE A 8 20.05 1.70 8.40
C ILE A 8 19.55 2.04 9.81
N LYS A 9 18.23 2.18 9.97
CA LYS A 9 17.57 2.49 11.24
C LYS A 9 17.77 1.43 12.33
N TRP A 10 18.04 0.18 11.97
CA TRP A 10 18.29 -0.88 12.94
C TRP A 10 19.54 -0.64 13.79
N LYS A 11 20.47 0.22 13.33
CA LYS A 11 21.64 0.64 14.12
C LYS A 11 21.30 1.39 15.42
N VAL A 12 20.08 1.92 15.53
CA VAL A 12 19.62 2.75 16.65
C VAL A 12 18.59 2.01 17.52
N LEU A 13 18.15 0.82 17.10
CA LEU A 13 17.17 0.01 17.84
C LEU A 13 17.85 -0.84 18.92
N GLY A 14 17.10 -1.18 19.97
CA GLY A 14 17.57 -2.14 20.98
C GLY A 14 17.51 -3.58 20.46
N ASP A 15 18.33 -4.47 21.01
CA ASP A 15 18.45 -5.87 20.55
C ASP A 15 17.11 -6.62 20.55
N LYS A 16 16.24 -6.35 21.52
CA LYS A 16 14.90 -6.96 21.61
C LYS A 16 14.00 -6.53 20.45
N ASP A 17 13.99 -5.24 20.11
CA ASP A 17 13.18 -4.70 19.02
C ASP A 17 13.67 -5.23 17.68
N ILE A 18 14.98 -5.41 17.52
CA ILE A 18 15.59 -6.01 16.32
C ILE A 18 15.09 -7.43 16.12
N GLU A 19 15.06 -8.22 17.20
CA GLU A 19 14.68 -9.63 17.12
C GLU A 19 13.17 -9.82 16.91
N GLU A 20 12.34 -8.99 17.55
CA GLU A 20 10.89 -8.94 17.30
C GLU A 20 10.59 -8.59 15.84
N ARG A 21 11.26 -7.56 15.31
CA ARG A 21 11.14 -7.14 13.91
C ARG A 21 11.60 -8.19 12.92
N ALA A 22 12.68 -8.90 13.24
CA ALA A 22 13.21 -9.98 12.41
C ALA A 22 12.24 -11.16 12.28
N ARG A 23 11.52 -11.48 13.37
CA ARG A 23 10.54 -12.58 13.45
C ARG A 23 9.14 -12.23 12.99
N LYS A 24 8.85 -10.95 12.71
CA LYS A 24 7.50 -10.54 12.28
C LYS A 24 7.18 -11.19 10.93
N VAL A 25 6.10 -11.95 10.87
CA VAL A 25 5.63 -12.60 9.63
C VAL A 25 4.17 -12.24 9.43
N LYS A 26 3.82 -11.80 8.22
CA LYS A 26 2.44 -11.66 7.79
C LYS A 26 2.37 -11.94 6.29
N VAL A 27 2.01 -13.18 5.97
CA VAL A 27 2.04 -13.70 4.61
C VAL A 27 0.70 -14.33 4.29
N ALA A 28 0.07 -13.91 3.20
CA ALA A 28 -1.05 -14.62 2.60
C ALA A 28 -0.57 -15.40 1.38
N VAL A 29 -1.03 -16.64 1.25
CA VAL A 29 -0.78 -17.49 0.10
C VAL A 29 -2.08 -17.67 -0.66
N ILE A 30 -2.09 -17.20 -1.90
CA ILE A 30 -3.23 -17.29 -2.80
C ILE A 30 -2.90 -18.34 -3.86
N GLU A 31 -3.61 -19.46 -3.82
CA GLU A 31 -3.49 -20.53 -4.78
C GLU A 31 -4.60 -20.43 -5.84
N TYR A 32 -4.18 -20.23 -7.07
CA TYR A 32 -5.07 -20.23 -8.22
C TYR A 32 -5.17 -21.64 -8.78
N GLY A 33 -6.37 -22.20 -8.79
CA GLY A 33 -6.67 -23.43 -9.51
C GLY A 33 -6.96 -23.17 -11.00
N ASN A 34 -7.53 -24.15 -11.68
CA ASN A 34 -8.04 -23.97 -13.05
C ASN A 34 -9.04 -22.79 -13.11
N SER A 35 -9.08 -22.05 -14.23
CA SER A 35 -9.71 -20.72 -14.41
C SER A 35 -11.20 -20.54 -14.04
N TYR A 36 -11.86 -21.57 -13.51
CA TYR A 36 -13.27 -21.58 -13.11
C TYR A 36 -13.47 -21.76 -11.60
N VAL A 37 -12.41 -22.04 -10.85
CA VAL A 37 -12.47 -22.24 -9.40
C VAL A 37 -11.96 -20.99 -8.71
N LYS A 38 -12.68 -20.52 -7.68
CA LYS A 38 -12.24 -19.38 -6.86
C LYS A 38 -10.88 -19.71 -6.23
N PRO A 39 -9.91 -18.78 -6.24
CA PRO A 39 -8.62 -18.99 -5.58
C PRO A 39 -8.79 -19.30 -4.10
N THR A 40 -7.92 -20.17 -3.57
CA THR A 40 -7.86 -20.48 -2.14
C THR A 40 -6.87 -19.54 -1.48
N GLU A 41 -7.27 -18.94 -0.36
CA GLU A 41 -6.45 -18.02 0.43
C GLU A 41 -6.12 -18.69 1.77
N SER A 42 -4.85 -18.61 2.17
CA SER A 42 -4.37 -19.06 3.48
C SER A 42 -3.44 -18.03 4.08
N HIS A 43 -3.48 -17.84 5.40
CA HIS A 43 -2.68 -16.85 6.12
C HIS A 43 -1.64 -17.55 7.00
N ILE A 44 -0.45 -16.99 7.02
CA ILE A 44 0.70 -17.46 7.78
C ILE A 44 1.29 -16.27 8.53
N ASP A 45 1.18 -16.32 9.86
CA ASP A 45 1.60 -15.24 10.76
C ASP A 45 2.87 -15.56 11.56
N ASN A 46 3.42 -16.77 11.40
CA ASN A 46 4.59 -17.25 12.14
C ASN A 46 5.69 -17.78 11.21
N THR A 47 6.96 -17.60 11.63
CA THR A 47 8.12 -18.09 10.88
C THR A 47 8.16 -19.61 10.76
N GLU A 48 7.83 -20.35 11.82
CA GLU A 48 7.86 -21.82 11.84
C GLU A 48 6.82 -22.42 10.89
N ASP A 49 5.63 -21.82 10.87
CA ASP A 49 4.54 -22.20 9.96
C ASP A 49 4.92 -21.91 8.51
N LEU A 50 5.59 -20.79 8.24
CA LEU A 50 6.09 -20.45 6.91
C LEU A 50 7.14 -21.46 6.44
N GLN A 51 8.10 -21.83 7.29
CA GLN A 51 9.12 -22.82 6.94
C GLN A 51 8.48 -24.19 6.68
N THR A 52 7.59 -24.63 7.56
CA THR A 52 6.86 -25.90 7.41
C THR A 52 6.03 -25.93 6.12
N PHE A 53 5.35 -24.83 5.80
CA PHE A 53 4.61 -24.68 4.56
C PHE A 53 5.54 -24.79 3.33
N LEU A 54 6.67 -24.08 3.34
CA LEU A 54 7.62 -24.10 2.22
C LEU A 54 8.32 -25.46 2.05
N GLU A 55 8.51 -26.23 3.10
CA GLU A 55 9.08 -27.58 3.05
C GLU A 55 8.07 -28.61 2.51
N SER A 56 6.81 -28.53 2.97
CA SER A 56 5.75 -29.49 2.61
C SER A 56 5.11 -29.23 1.25
N THR A 57 5.16 -27.99 0.76
CA THR A 57 4.40 -27.57 -0.42
C THR A 57 5.26 -27.62 -1.70
N ALA A 58 4.77 -28.36 -2.70
CA ALA A 58 5.36 -28.38 -4.04
C ALA A 58 5.14 -27.05 -4.79
N GLU A 59 5.85 -26.86 -5.91
CA GLU A 59 5.57 -25.74 -6.81
C GLU A 59 4.13 -25.84 -7.36
N PRO A 60 3.44 -24.70 -7.60
CA PRO A 60 2.04 -24.73 -8.02
C PRO A 60 1.90 -25.28 -9.44
N SER A 61 0.83 -26.02 -9.72
CA SER A 61 0.53 -26.48 -11.08
C SER A 61 0.05 -25.36 -12.02
N TYR A 62 -0.61 -24.34 -11.46
CA TYR A 62 -1.18 -23.22 -12.23
C TYR A 62 -0.58 -21.87 -11.84
N ALA A 63 -1.03 -21.26 -10.75
CA ALA A 63 -0.39 -20.04 -10.22
C ALA A 63 -0.49 -19.97 -8.69
N ARG A 64 0.54 -19.43 -8.05
CA ARG A 64 0.55 -19.10 -6.62
C ARG A 64 1.09 -17.70 -6.43
N LEU A 65 0.39 -16.88 -5.64
CA LEU A 65 0.84 -15.56 -5.24
C LEU A 65 1.05 -15.54 -3.72
N PHE A 66 2.27 -15.26 -3.30
CA PHE A 66 2.57 -14.88 -1.92
C PHE A 66 2.39 -13.38 -1.79
N VAL A 67 1.50 -12.92 -0.91
CA VAL A 67 1.39 -11.51 -0.51
C VAL A 67 2.06 -11.38 0.85
N VAL A 68 3.03 -10.50 0.97
CA VAL A 68 3.86 -10.33 2.18
C VAL A 68 3.73 -8.88 2.66
N GLU A 69 3.26 -8.68 3.88
CA GLU A 69 3.28 -7.36 4.53
C GLU A 69 4.50 -7.22 5.44
N ASP A 70 5.11 -6.04 5.45
CA ASP A 70 6.23 -5.65 6.34
C ASP A 70 7.46 -6.58 6.29
N LEU A 71 8.23 -6.48 5.22
CA LEU A 71 9.33 -7.39 4.93
C LEU A 71 10.34 -7.54 6.09
N SER A 72 10.37 -8.73 6.70
CA SER A 72 11.29 -9.11 7.78
C SER A 72 12.44 -9.99 7.29
N ARG A 73 13.49 -10.11 8.11
CA ARG A 73 14.67 -10.93 7.79
C ARG A 73 14.29 -12.39 7.57
N ASP A 74 13.50 -12.95 8.47
CA ASP A 74 13.20 -14.39 8.43
C ASP A 74 12.35 -14.74 7.19
N VAL A 75 11.46 -13.85 6.74
CA VAL A 75 10.70 -14.01 5.49
C VAL A 75 11.60 -13.93 4.26
N ILE A 76 12.56 -12.98 4.25
CA ILE A 76 13.54 -12.86 3.17
C ILE A 76 14.36 -14.14 3.05
N GLU A 77 14.85 -14.67 4.17
CA GLU A 77 15.65 -15.88 4.18
C GLU A 77 14.83 -17.11 3.77
N ALA A 78 13.61 -17.27 4.28
CA ALA A 78 12.74 -18.39 3.94
C ALA A 78 12.34 -18.40 2.46
N LEU A 79 11.78 -17.30 1.95
CA LEU A 79 11.34 -17.21 0.54
C LEU A 79 12.53 -17.13 -0.43
N GLY A 80 13.55 -16.36 -0.06
CA GLY A 80 14.75 -16.18 -0.86
C GLY A 80 15.53 -17.48 -1.04
N ALA A 81 15.74 -18.24 0.03
CA ALA A 81 16.44 -19.51 -0.04
C ALA A 81 15.63 -20.59 -0.77
N LYS A 82 14.31 -20.67 -0.55
CA LYS A 82 13.46 -21.67 -1.20
C LYS A 82 13.35 -21.44 -2.71
N TYR A 83 13.14 -20.19 -3.13
CA TYR A 83 12.80 -19.86 -4.52
C TYR A 83 13.95 -19.22 -5.31
N ASP A 84 15.14 -19.08 -4.71
CA ASP A 84 16.32 -18.49 -5.34
C ASP A 84 16.00 -17.08 -5.87
N VAL A 85 15.41 -16.26 -4.99
CA VAL A 85 14.99 -14.89 -5.31
C VAL A 85 16.20 -13.96 -5.25
N ASP A 86 16.35 -13.12 -6.27
CA ASP A 86 17.41 -12.10 -6.33
C ASP A 86 17.36 -11.21 -5.06
N PRO A 87 18.42 -11.15 -4.24
CA PRO A 87 18.49 -10.27 -3.08
C PRO A 87 18.21 -8.79 -3.39
N GLN A 88 18.50 -8.33 -4.62
CA GLN A 88 18.19 -6.97 -5.05
C GLN A 88 16.69 -6.68 -5.03
N TYR A 89 15.83 -7.68 -5.26
CA TYR A 89 14.38 -7.55 -5.14
C TYR A 89 13.98 -7.07 -3.74
N PHE A 90 14.37 -7.81 -2.70
CA PHE A 90 14.06 -7.49 -1.31
C PHE A 90 14.70 -6.17 -0.87
N ARG A 91 15.98 -5.97 -1.20
CA ARG A 91 16.70 -4.73 -0.90
C ARG A 91 15.98 -3.52 -1.49
N SER A 92 15.56 -3.64 -2.74
CA SER A 92 14.87 -2.55 -3.42
C SER A 92 13.57 -2.18 -2.72
N HIS A 93 12.86 -3.11 -2.06
CA HIS A 93 11.64 -2.77 -1.31
C HIS A 93 11.93 -2.08 0.03
N ILE A 94 12.99 -2.45 0.74
CA ILE A 94 13.30 -1.94 2.08
C ILE A 94 13.67 -0.45 2.08
N GLU A 95 14.41 -0.01 1.07
CA GLU A 95 14.99 1.34 1.01
C GLU A 95 13.99 2.42 0.51
N ASP A 96 13.94 3.58 1.19
CA ASP A 96 13.08 4.75 0.89
C ASP A 96 13.80 5.83 0.04
N TYR A 97 14.63 5.43 -0.92
CA TYR A 97 15.28 6.38 -1.82
C TYR A 97 14.31 6.78 -2.96
N LEU A 98 13.26 7.54 -2.62
CA LEU A 98 12.37 8.13 -3.62
C LEU A 98 13.06 9.30 -4.35
N TRP A 99 13.92 10.02 -3.62
CA TRP A 99 14.82 11.06 -4.10
C TRP A 99 16.18 10.77 -3.49
N ASN A 100 17.18 10.52 -4.33
CA ASN A 100 18.56 10.32 -3.88
C ASN A 100 18.97 11.60 -3.15
N GLN A 101 19.16 11.55 -1.83
CA GLN A 101 19.61 12.74 -1.12
C GLN A 101 21.07 12.97 -1.49
N GLU A 102 21.46 14.22 -1.66
CA GLU A 102 22.86 14.58 -1.97
C GLU A 102 23.84 14.08 -0.89
N THR A 103 23.33 13.81 0.31
CA THR A 103 24.07 13.30 1.47
C THR A 103 24.17 11.77 1.52
N ASP A 104 23.46 11.05 0.64
CA ASP A 104 23.47 9.59 0.65
C ASP A 104 24.77 9.06 0.04
N ALA A 105 25.59 8.39 0.86
CA ALA A 105 26.86 7.81 0.43
C ALA A 105 26.68 6.70 -0.63
N PHE A 106 25.50 6.06 -0.65
CA PHE A 106 25.15 5.01 -1.60
C PHE A 106 23.72 5.25 -2.08
N THR A 107 23.58 5.44 -3.39
CA THR A 107 22.32 5.62 -4.07
C THR A 107 22.10 4.42 -4.99
N ASP A 108 20.97 3.73 -4.85
CA ASP A 108 20.58 2.70 -5.82
C ASP A 108 20.02 3.39 -7.07
N LEU A 109 20.91 3.70 -8.01
CA LEU A 109 20.52 4.28 -9.29
C LEU A 109 19.61 3.30 -10.02
N ASN A 110 18.58 3.83 -10.69
CA ASN A 110 17.71 3.00 -11.50
C ASN A 110 18.55 2.15 -12.47
N GLY A 111 18.32 0.84 -12.46
CA GLY A 111 19.00 -0.09 -13.38
C GLY A 111 18.81 0.35 -14.83
N LEU A 112 19.80 0.04 -15.67
CA LEU A 112 19.75 0.43 -17.07
C LEU A 112 18.51 -0.19 -17.75
N PRO A 113 17.84 0.48 -18.70
CA PRO A 113 16.60 -0.03 -19.31
C PRO A 113 16.73 -1.44 -19.90
N HIS A 114 17.93 -1.83 -20.37
CA HIS A 114 18.17 -3.19 -20.86
C HIS A 114 18.19 -4.23 -19.72
N GLN A 115 18.70 -3.88 -18.53
CA GLN A 115 18.66 -4.74 -17.34
C GLN A 115 17.25 -4.82 -16.77
N ALA A 116 16.49 -3.72 -16.84
CA ALA A 116 15.08 -3.72 -16.41
C ALA A 116 14.22 -4.69 -17.25
N LYS A 117 14.54 -4.89 -18.54
CA LYS A 117 13.83 -5.85 -19.41
C LYS A 117 14.11 -7.31 -19.06
N THR A 118 15.28 -7.61 -18.52
CA THR A 118 15.68 -8.98 -18.15
C THR A 118 15.29 -9.35 -16.73
N ARG A 119 14.93 -8.37 -15.90
CA ARG A 119 14.47 -8.61 -14.53
C ARG A 119 13.09 -9.23 -14.53
N ASN A 120 12.90 -10.15 -13.60
CA ASN A 120 11.64 -10.84 -13.36
C ASN A 120 10.85 -10.21 -12.18
N TYR A 121 11.24 -9.00 -11.77
CA TYR A 121 10.53 -8.21 -10.77
C TYR A 121 10.45 -6.74 -11.17
N PHE A 122 9.46 -6.05 -10.62
CA PHE A 122 9.34 -4.59 -10.72
C PHE A 122 8.88 -4.01 -9.38
N ASN A 123 9.11 -2.70 -9.23
CA ASN A 123 8.70 -1.94 -8.07
C ASN A 123 7.77 -0.81 -8.49
N LEU A 124 6.66 -0.65 -7.78
CA LEU A 124 5.78 0.51 -7.90
C LEU A 124 6.04 1.43 -6.73
N ARG A 125 6.26 2.70 -7.02
CA ARG A 125 6.42 3.76 -6.02
C ARG A 125 5.26 4.72 -6.16
N TYR A 126 4.61 5.04 -5.05
CA TYR A 126 3.40 5.84 -5.06
C TYR A 126 3.21 6.55 -3.72
N MET A 127 2.22 7.43 -3.65
CA MET A 127 1.88 8.13 -2.42
C MET A 127 0.46 7.75 -2.00
N ARG A 128 0.28 7.50 -0.71
CA ARG A 128 -1.04 7.30 -0.11
C ARG A 128 -1.41 8.53 0.69
N ALA A 129 -2.49 9.19 0.27
CA ALA A 129 -2.98 10.38 0.96
C ALA A 129 -3.84 9.99 2.16
N ARG A 130 -3.51 10.56 3.32
CA ARG A 130 -4.29 10.42 4.55
C ARG A 130 -4.67 11.76 5.13
N TYR A 131 -5.86 11.83 5.69
CA TYR A 131 -6.38 12.96 6.42
C TYR A 131 -6.12 12.78 7.92
N PHE A 132 -5.53 13.79 8.53
CA PHE A 132 -5.23 13.84 9.95
C PHE A 132 -5.99 14.99 10.60
N GLU A 133 -6.79 14.67 11.61
CA GLU A 133 -7.61 15.66 12.30
C GLU A 133 -6.81 16.63 13.16
N SER A 134 -5.67 16.16 13.69
CA SER A 134 -4.83 16.94 14.59
C SER A 134 -3.35 16.56 14.49
N GLU A 135 -2.49 17.47 14.96
CA GLU A 135 -1.04 17.27 15.04
C GLU A 135 -0.65 16.08 15.93
N ILE A 136 -1.50 15.75 16.93
CA ILE A 136 -1.28 14.59 17.80
C ILE A 136 -1.35 13.30 16.97
N VAL A 137 -2.39 13.16 16.14
CA VAL A 137 -2.60 11.99 15.27
C VAL A 137 -1.49 11.89 14.21
N ILE A 138 -0.97 13.02 13.71
CA ILE A 138 0.20 13.01 12.81
C ILE A 138 1.43 12.47 13.54
N ARG A 139 1.67 12.90 14.78
CA ARG A 139 2.80 12.44 15.58
C ARG A 139 2.68 10.95 15.89
N GLU A 140 1.48 10.47 16.18
CA GLU A 140 1.17 9.04 16.32
C GLU A 140 1.50 8.30 15.02
N GLY A 141 1.05 8.81 13.86
CA GLY A 141 1.38 8.21 12.57
C GLY A 141 2.89 8.16 12.28
N LYS A 142 3.64 9.21 12.61
CA LYS A 142 5.12 9.19 12.50
C LYS A 142 5.75 8.16 13.44
N SER A 143 5.20 8.00 14.64
CA SER A 143 5.62 6.96 15.58
C SER A 143 5.32 5.57 15.03
N GLU A 144 4.16 5.36 14.42
CA GLU A 144 3.73 4.09 13.82
C GLU A 144 4.63 3.68 12.63
N LEU A 145 4.92 4.60 11.70
CA LEU A 145 5.97 4.42 10.69
C LEU A 145 7.33 4.09 11.32
N GLY A 146 7.52 4.52 12.57
CA GLY A 146 8.63 4.19 13.42
C GLY A 146 8.85 2.68 13.60
N HIS A 147 7.75 1.93 13.69
CA HIS A 147 7.68 0.52 14.08
C HIS A 147 7.80 -0.44 12.89
N TRP A 148 7.59 0.03 11.66
CA TRP A 148 7.70 -0.80 10.46
C TRP A 148 9.14 -1.27 10.22
N ASN A 149 9.29 -2.43 9.58
CA ASN A 149 10.59 -2.94 9.12
C ASN A 149 11.07 -2.14 7.91
N VAL A 150 10.13 -1.77 7.04
CA VAL A 150 10.38 -0.93 5.89
C VAL A 150 10.45 0.55 6.28
N LEU A 151 11.39 1.29 5.70
CA LEU A 151 11.50 2.72 5.96
C LEU A 151 10.53 3.48 5.06
N ARG A 152 9.62 4.25 5.63
CA ARG A 152 8.71 5.12 4.89
C ARG A 152 8.61 6.47 5.56
N SER A 153 8.33 7.48 4.75
CA SER A 153 8.23 8.88 5.20
C SER A 153 6.79 9.37 5.07
N LEU A 154 6.31 10.07 6.11
CA LEU A 154 5.07 10.84 6.09
C LEU A 154 5.39 12.31 5.86
N GLU A 155 4.97 12.83 4.69
CA GLU A 155 5.10 14.23 4.34
C GLU A 155 3.79 14.97 4.64
N GLU A 156 3.86 16.02 5.43
CA GLU A 156 2.69 16.85 5.73
C GLU A 156 2.49 17.93 4.66
N ASP A 157 1.25 18.20 4.27
CA ASP A 157 0.92 19.39 3.50
C ASP A 157 1.14 20.66 4.32
N LEU A 158 2.32 21.26 4.20
CA LEU A 158 2.67 22.48 4.93
C LEU A 158 1.86 23.72 4.49
N SER A 159 0.93 23.62 3.53
CA SER A 159 0.01 24.72 3.20
C SER A 159 -0.80 25.17 4.41
N TRP A 160 -0.98 24.31 5.43
CA TRP A 160 -1.55 24.69 6.71
C TRP A 160 -0.66 25.66 7.50
N LYS A 161 0.67 25.62 7.39
CA LYS A 161 1.57 26.55 8.12
C LYS A 161 1.39 27.99 7.67
N VAL A 162 1.08 28.21 6.39
CA VAL A 162 0.65 29.53 5.88
C VAL A 162 -0.70 29.95 6.51
N ARG A 163 -1.59 28.99 6.81
CA ARG A 163 -2.85 29.22 7.55
C ARG A 163 -2.64 29.36 9.06
N ALA A 164 -1.56 28.80 9.61
CA ALA A 164 -1.26 28.71 11.04
C ALA A 164 -0.97 30.07 11.68
N ILE A 165 -0.58 31.07 10.89
CA ILE A 165 -0.55 32.48 11.31
C ILE A 165 -1.92 32.91 11.87
N ARG A 166 -3.01 32.25 11.47
CA ARG A 166 -4.39 32.54 11.92
C ARG A 166 -5.05 31.43 12.77
N LYS A 167 -4.68 30.15 12.60
CA LYS A 167 -5.15 29.02 13.45
C LYS A 167 -4.10 27.89 13.52
N PRO A 168 -3.40 27.69 14.65
CA PRO A 168 -2.25 26.78 14.73
C PRO A 168 -2.60 25.28 14.82
N LYS A 169 -3.87 24.89 14.95
CA LYS A 169 -4.30 23.49 15.16
C LYS A 169 -5.46 23.17 14.24
N GLY A 170 -5.16 22.88 12.98
CA GLY A 170 -6.16 22.50 11.98
C GLY A 170 -5.86 21.11 11.41
N PRO A 171 -6.87 20.44 10.85
CA PRO A 171 -6.66 19.20 10.16
C PRO A 171 -5.75 19.41 8.95
N THR A 172 -4.94 18.40 8.64
CA THR A 172 -4.06 18.41 7.48
C THR A 172 -4.14 17.11 6.71
N VAL A 173 -3.72 17.16 5.46
CA VAL A 173 -3.44 15.95 4.68
C VAL A 173 -1.96 15.66 4.80
N GLY A 174 -1.62 14.38 4.95
CA GLY A 174 -0.27 13.89 4.83
C GLY A 174 -0.19 12.84 3.72
N LEU A 175 0.94 12.82 3.04
CA LEU A 175 1.27 11.89 1.97
C LEU A 175 2.28 10.89 2.54
N VAL A 176 1.88 9.64 2.66
CA VAL A 176 2.78 8.53 3.01
C VAL A 176 3.42 8.07 1.72
N ARG A 177 4.75 8.07 1.66
CA ARG A 177 5.47 7.41 0.57
C ARG A 177 5.28 5.90 0.75
N SER A 178 4.76 5.24 -0.28
CA SER A 178 4.53 3.80 -0.27
C SER A 178 5.19 3.14 -1.47
N LYS A 179 5.49 1.86 -1.31
CA LYS A 179 6.15 1.03 -2.30
C LYS A 179 5.56 -0.36 -2.28
N THR A 180 5.38 -0.92 -3.45
CA THR A 180 5.10 -2.35 -3.61
C THR A 180 6.09 -2.95 -4.58
N ALA A 181 6.44 -4.20 -4.36
CA ALA A 181 7.40 -4.93 -5.18
C ALA A 181 6.74 -6.24 -5.60
N LEU A 182 6.79 -6.57 -6.89
CA LEU A 182 6.27 -7.82 -7.40
C LEU A 182 7.37 -8.56 -8.15
N TRP A 183 7.68 -9.75 -7.67
CA TRP A 183 8.54 -10.72 -8.32
C TRP A 183 7.69 -11.85 -8.90
N ILE A 184 7.93 -12.21 -10.16
CA ILE A 184 7.20 -13.26 -10.86
C ILE A 184 8.19 -14.17 -11.56
N ARG A 185 8.00 -15.49 -11.42
CA ARG A 185 8.82 -16.50 -12.08
C ARG A 185 7.92 -17.61 -12.60
N LYS A 186 8.28 -18.21 -13.74
CA LYS A 186 7.69 -19.49 -14.17
C LYS A 186 8.43 -20.63 -13.46
N ASN A 187 7.76 -21.73 -13.18
CA ASN A 187 8.39 -22.90 -12.58
C ASN A 187 9.52 -23.45 -13.47
N LYS A 188 10.51 -24.08 -12.84
CA LYS A 188 11.72 -24.57 -13.53
C LYS A 188 11.51 -25.94 -14.20
N GLU A 189 10.54 -26.73 -13.72
CA GLU A 189 10.21 -28.06 -14.24
C GLU A 189 9.15 -28.00 -15.36
N GLU A 190 8.82 -29.13 -15.99
CA GLU A 190 7.87 -29.23 -17.13
C GLU A 190 6.45 -28.70 -16.81
N ASP A 191 6.15 -28.45 -15.54
CA ASP A 191 4.91 -27.80 -15.09
C ASP A 191 4.92 -26.31 -15.43
N HIS A 192 3.92 -25.87 -16.20
CA HIS A 192 3.71 -24.50 -16.66
C HIS A 192 3.28 -23.51 -15.55
N GLY A 193 3.50 -23.85 -14.28
CA GLY A 193 3.07 -23.07 -13.14
C GLY A 193 3.78 -21.72 -13.00
N ILE A 194 3.08 -20.75 -12.42
CA ILE A 194 3.57 -19.40 -12.16
C ILE A 194 3.67 -19.15 -10.66
N LEU A 195 4.78 -18.59 -10.23
CA LEU A 195 5.01 -18.19 -8.86
C LEU A 195 5.20 -16.68 -8.79
N GLY A 196 4.40 -16.02 -7.95
CA GLY A 196 4.50 -14.61 -7.63
C GLY A 196 4.83 -14.39 -6.15
N ILE A 197 5.67 -13.42 -5.86
CA ILE A 197 5.88 -12.87 -4.52
C ILE A 197 5.62 -11.38 -4.63
N LEU A 198 4.61 -10.89 -3.94
CA LEU A 198 4.20 -9.50 -3.84
C LEU A 198 4.50 -9.02 -2.43
N VAL A 199 5.36 -8.01 -2.30
CA VAL A 199 5.63 -7.35 -1.03
C VAL A 199 4.90 -6.02 -1.01
N VAL A 200 4.11 -5.81 0.05
CA VAL A 200 3.31 -4.61 0.30
C VAL A 200 3.75 -3.93 1.59
N ASP A 201 3.62 -2.61 1.61
CA ASP A 201 3.83 -1.84 2.82
C ASP A 201 2.68 -2.05 3.81
N PRO A 202 2.97 -1.97 5.13
CA PRO A 202 1.92 -1.83 6.12
C PRO A 202 1.06 -0.59 5.85
N THR A 203 -0.18 -0.64 6.29
CA THR A 203 -1.08 0.51 6.21
C THR A 203 -1.02 1.29 7.52
N LEU A 204 -0.82 2.61 7.40
CA LEU A 204 -0.87 3.50 8.55
C LEU A 204 -2.27 3.44 9.17
N GLU A 205 -2.37 3.13 10.46
CA GLU A 205 -3.64 3.14 11.19
C GLU A 205 -4.02 4.56 11.60
N ALA A 206 -3.04 5.40 11.92
CA ALA A 206 -3.28 6.79 12.29
C ALA A 206 -3.94 7.61 11.15
N GLY A 207 -4.98 8.37 11.52
CA GLY A 207 -5.77 9.18 10.59
C GLY A 207 -6.67 8.35 9.69
N TYR A 208 -7.25 8.99 8.67
CA TYR A 208 -8.21 8.35 7.76
C TYR A 208 -7.68 8.38 6.32
N PRO A 209 -8.01 7.38 5.47
CA PRO A 209 -7.80 7.52 4.04
C PRO A 209 -8.45 8.82 3.53
N LEU A 210 -7.73 9.58 2.70
CA LEU A 210 -8.29 10.81 2.14
C LEU A 210 -9.54 10.46 1.31
N TRP A 211 -10.67 11.14 1.58
CA TRP A 211 -11.95 10.90 0.92
C TRP A 211 -12.41 9.44 0.97
N GLU A 212 -12.23 8.80 2.13
CA GLU A 212 -12.68 7.42 2.41
C GLU A 212 -12.01 6.32 1.58
N GLY A 213 -10.97 6.66 0.79
CA GLY A 213 -10.17 5.68 0.06
C GLY A 213 -10.64 5.41 -1.38
N PRO A 214 -10.16 4.33 -2.01
CA PRO A 214 -10.58 3.93 -3.35
C PRO A 214 -12.02 3.43 -3.38
N ARG A 215 -12.72 3.77 -4.48
CA ARG A 215 -13.97 3.09 -4.83
C ARG A 215 -13.67 1.62 -5.05
N ASN A 216 -14.71 0.80 -4.92
CA ASN A 216 -14.61 -0.60 -5.27
C ASN A 216 -14.10 -0.77 -6.71
N LEU A 217 -12.99 -1.51 -6.89
CA LEU A 217 -12.39 -1.77 -8.19
C LEU A 217 -13.10 -2.89 -8.96
N LEU A 218 -14.00 -3.63 -8.31
CA LEU A 218 -14.84 -4.62 -8.98
C LEU A 218 -15.84 -3.94 -9.91
N PRO A 219 -16.33 -4.64 -10.95
CA PRO A 219 -17.38 -4.13 -11.83
C PRO A 219 -18.56 -3.61 -11.03
N CYS A 220 -19.12 -2.47 -11.46
CA CYS A 220 -20.28 -1.91 -10.79
C CYS A 220 -21.42 -2.95 -10.78
N PRO A 221 -22.08 -3.15 -9.62
CA PRO A 221 -23.22 -4.04 -9.55
C PRO A 221 -24.33 -3.57 -10.50
N SER A 222 -25.13 -4.52 -10.97
CA SER A 222 -26.33 -4.24 -11.73
C SER A 222 -27.33 -3.45 -10.89
N ILE A 223 -28.18 -2.65 -11.54
CA ILE A 223 -29.27 -1.91 -10.87
C ILE A 223 -30.26 -2.83 -10.15
N HIS A 224 -30.25 -4.12 -10.50
CA HIS A 224 -31.11 -5.15 -9.91
C HIS A 224 -30.44 -5.91 -8.75
N ASP A 225 -29.17 -5.65 -8.48
CA ASP A 225 -28.47 -6.30 -7.38
C ASP A 225 -28.89 -5.66 -6.06
N THR A 226 -29.25 -6.51 -5.09
CA THR A 226 -29.79 -6.08 -3.79
C THR A 226 -28.72 -5.70 -2.77
N VAL A 227 -27.45 -6.06 -3.02
CA VAL A 227 -26.31 -5.75 -2.16
C VAL A 227 -25.35 -4.87 -2.95
N ILE A 228 -25.29 -3.59 -2.58
CA ILE A 228 -24.39 -2.62 -3.19
C ILE A 228 -23.25 -2.36 -2.21
N ASP A 229 -22.15 -3.07 -2.38
CA ASP A 229 -20.90 -2.74 -1.68
C ASP A 229 -20.14 -1.67 -2.47
N GLN A 230 -20.48 -0.40 -2.22
CA GLN A 230 -19.98 0.75 -2.99
C GLN A 230 -18.52 1.07 -2.70
N TYR A 231 -18.08 0.74 -1.49
CA TYR A 231 -16.74 0.98 -0.99
C TYR A 231 -16.11 -0.40 -0.88
N GLY A 232 -14.92 -0.59 -1.45
CA GLY A 232 -14.25 -1.90 -1.40
C GLY A 232 -13.95 -2.36 0.04
N PRO A 233 -13.16 -3.42 0.24
CA PRO A 233 -12.72 -3.81 1.58
C PRO A 233 -12.19 -2.59 2.36
N HIS A 234 -12.73 -2.38 3.57
CA HIS A 234 -12.32 -1.30 4.48
C HIS A 234 -11.19 -1.79 5.38
N GLY A 235 -10.06 -2.10 4.78
CA GLY A 235 -8.96 -2.77 5.46
C GLY A 235 -7.60 -2.12 5.27
N THR A 236 -6.60 -2.96 5.48
CA THR A 236 -5.20 -2.69 5.15
C THR A 236 -4.96 -2.94 3.66
N LEU A 237 -3.91 -2.33 3.09
CA LEU A 237 -3.47 -2.62 1.72
C LEU A 237 -3.25 -4.12 1.47
N PHE A 238 -2.75 -4.83 2.48
CA PHE A 238 -2.58 -6.27 2.45
C PHE A 238 -3.92 -6.98 2.22
N GLU A 239 -4.95 -6.65 3.02
CA GLU A 239 -6.29 -7.22 2.89
C GLU A 239 -6.95 -6.85 1.57
N ASP A 240 -6.82 -5.59 1.13
CA ASP A 240 -7.35 -5.12 -0.14
C ASP A 240 -6.76 -5.92 -1.31
N VAL A 241 -5.43 -6.10 -1.30
CA VAL A 241 -4.72 -6.88 -2.32
C VAL A 241 -5.20 -8.33 -2.31
N CYS A 242 -5.30 -8.98 -1.15
CA CYS A 242 -5.80 -10.34 -1.04
C CYS A 242 -7.22 -10.46 -1.57
N TYR A 243 -8.11 -9.54 -1.19
CA TYR A 243 -9.48 -9.49 -1.65
C TYR A 243 -9.57 -9.37 -3.18
N TYR A 244 -8.86 -8.42 -3.80
CA TYR A 244 -8.91 -8.23 -5.24
C TYR A 244 -8.19 -9.36 -6.00
N ALA A 245 -7.14 -9.93 -5.43
CA ALA A 245 -6.45 -11.09 -6.00
C ALA A 245 -7.32 -12.37 -5.98
N CYS A 246 -8.19 -12.54 -4.97
CA CYS A 246 -9.15 -13.64 -4.88
C CYS A 246 -10.41 -13.44 -5.72
N ASN A 247 -10.71 -12.20 -6.14
CA ASN A 247 -11.90 -11.86 -6.92
C ASN A 247 -11.57 -11.49 -8.38
N MET A 248 -10.46 -11.98 -8.92
CA MET A 248 -10.12 -11.84 -10.35
C MET A 248 -11.18 -12.54 -11.21
N SER A 249 -11.56 -11.91 -12.31
CA SER A 249 -12.51 -12.46 -13.28
C SER A 249 -11.94 -13.70 -13.98
N SER A 250 -12.82 -14.55 -14.51
CA SER A 250 -12.39 -15.72 -15.30
C SER A 250 -11.60 -15.36 -16.55
N GLU A 251 -11.79 -14.16 -17.11
CA GLU A 251 -11.00 -13.65 -18.24
C GLU A 251 -9.58 -13.29 -17.81
N GLU A 252 -9.45 -12.60 -16.67
CA GLU A 252 -8.14 -12.27 -16.08
C GLU A 252 -7.40 -13.54 -15.67
N MET A 253 -8.08 -14.53 -15.08
CA MET A 253 -7.47 -15.82 -14.75
C MET A 253 -6.93 -16.52 -16.00
N LYS A 254 -7.71 -16.59 -17.09
CA LYS A 254 -7.22 -17.14 -18.37
C LYS A 254 -6.05 -16.33 -18.95
N ALA A 255 -6.02 -15.02 -18.73
CA ALA A 255 -4.95 -14.17 -19.22
C ALA A 255 -3.62 -14.42 -18.48
N ILE A 256 -3.64 -14.94 -17.25
CA ILE A 256 -2.42 -15.30 -16.48
C ILE A 256 -1.56 -16.33 -17.24
N GLU A 257 -2.18 -17.30 -17.92
CA GLU A 257 -1.45 -18.30 -18.73
C GLU A 257 -0.66 -17.66 -19.88
N LYS A 258 -1.24 -16.62 -20.48
CA LYS A 258 -0.66 -15.93 -21.63
C LYS A 258 0.37 -14.89 -21.20
N ASP A 259 0.05 -14.10 -20.17
CA ASP A 259 0.90 -13.08 -19.60
C ASP A 259 0.89 -13.18 -18.07
N ASN A 260 2.01 -13.63 -17.51
CA ASN A 260 2.18 -13.80 -16.07
C ASN A 260 2.14 -12.48 -15.29
N ARG A 261 2.28 -11.34 -15.97
CA ARG A 261 2.18 -10.00 -15.36
C ARG A 261 0.76 -9.67 -14.90
N VAL A 262 -0.24 -10.36 -15.44
CA VAL A 262 -1.65 -10.22 -15.02
C VAL A 262 -1.82 -10.54 -13.54
N LEU A 263 -0.96 -11.39 -12.96
CA LEU A 263 -0.95 -11.66 -11.52
C LEU A 263 -0.73 -10.39 -10.67
N GLY A 264 -0.09 -9.36 -11.24
CA GLY A 264 0.10 -8.05 -10.60
C GLY A 264 -1.04 -7.05 -10.81
N LEU A 265 -2.07 -7.39 -11.58
CA LEU A 265 -3.17 -6.48 -11.89
C LEU A 265 -3.88 -5.92 -10.63
N PRO A 266 -4.17 -6.72 -9.58
CA PRO A 266 -4.83 -6.20 -8.38
C PRO A 266 -4.06 -5.06 -7.73
N ILE A 267 -2.74 -5.23 -7.54
CA ILE A 267 -1.90 -4.20 -6.93
C ILE A 267 -1.70 -3.01 -7.86
N ILE A 268 -1.55 -3.22 -9.17
CA ILE A 268 -1.41 -2.13 -10.14
C ILE A 268 -2.67 -1.24 -10.12
N SER A 269 -3.86 -1.84 -10.07
CA SER A 269 -5.14 -1.12 -10.02
C SER A 269 -5.27 -0.31 -8.73
N LEU A 270 -4.94 -0.89 -7.57
CA LEU A 270 -4.93 -0.19 -6.27
C LEU A 270 -3.96 0.99 -6.26
N VAL A 271 -2.72 0.77 -6.72
CA VAL A 271 -1.70 1.82 -6.81
C VAL A 271 -2.14 2.94 -7.74
N THR A 272 -2.76 2.60 -8.87
CA THR A 272 -3.29 3.59 -9.82
C THR A 272 -4.41 4.41 -9.18
N ALA A 273 -5.31 3.77 -8.43
CA ALA A 273 -6.38 4.47 -7.71
C ALA A 273 -5.84 5.43 -6.63
N ASP A 274 -4.78 5.06 -5.91
CA ASP A 274 -4.10 5.96 -4.96
C ASP A 274 -3.40 7.11 -5.67
N TRP A 275 -2.75 6.85 -6.82
CA TRP A 275 -2.15 7.90 -7.64
C TRP A 275 -3.18 8.93 -8.15
N MET A 276 -4.31 8.46 -8.68
CA MET A 276 -5.39 9.34 -9.14
C MET A 276 -5.89 10.23 -8.01
N ARG A 277 -6.06 9.69 -6.80
CA ARG A 277 -6.50 10.44 -5.63
C ARG A 277 -5.51 11.54 -5.23
N VAL A 278 -4.22 11.25 -5.27
CA VAL A 278 -3.19 12.26 -4.99
C VAL A 278 -3.20 13.37 -6.04
N ILE A 279 -3.39 13.01 -7.32
CA ILE A 279 -3.52 13.99 -8.41
C ILE A 279 -4.74 14.88 -8.16
N ASP A 280 -5.90 14.31 -7.88
CA ASP A 280 -7.14 15.06 -7.58
C ASP A 280 -6.97 15.99 -6.37
N TYR A 281 -6.26 15.53 -5.34
CA TYR A 281 -5.94 16.35 -4.17
C TYR A 281 -5.05 17.55 -4.53
N ILE A 282 -4.00 17.33 -5.33
CA ILE A 282 -3.11 18.39 -5.82
C ILE A 282 -3.88 19.39 -6.67
N ILE A 283 -4.70 18.91 -7.62
CA ILE A 283 -5.55 19.75 -8.48
C ILE A 283 -6.49 20.61 -7.62
N THR A 284 -7.17 20.00 -6.64
CA THR A 284 -8.04 20.72 -5.70
C THR A 284 -7.28 21.81 -4.94
N GLY A 285 -6.04 21.51 -4.53
CA GLY A 285 -5.14 22.47 -3.90
C GLY A 285 -4.82 23.65 -4.81
N LEU A 286 -4.46 23.39 -6.07
CA LEU A 286 -4.15 24.41 -7.08
C LEU A 286 -5.36 25.28 -7.41
N THR A 287 -6.52 24.68 -7.69
CA THR A 287 -7.77 25.41 -7.97
C THR A 287 -8.16 26.32 -6.80
N ARG A 288 -7.95 25.86 -5.56
CA ARG A 288 -8.20 26.68 -4.37
C ARG A 288 -7.22 27.85 -4.25
N ILE A 289 -5.97 27.69 -4.68
CA ILE A 289 -4.99 28.78 -4.72
C ILE A 289 -5.41 29.80 -5.79
N GLU A 290 -5.71 29.34 -7.00
CA GLU A 290 -6.18 30.16 -8.12
C GLU A 290 -7.41 30.99 -7.73
N TYR A 291 -8.45 30.35 -7.19
CA TYR A 291 -9.65 31.03 -6.71
C TYR A 291 -9.35 32.14 -5.70
N ARG A 292 -8.39 31.91 -4.80
CA ARG A 292 -7.99 32.91 -3.78
C ARG A 292 -7.20 34.07 -4.36
N LEU A 293 -6.45 33.84 -5.43
CA LEU A 293 -5.72 34.89 -6.14
C LEU A 293 -6.69 35.79 -6.91
N GLU A 294 -7.73 35.19 -7.53
CA GLU A 294 -8.77 35.93 -8.24
C GLU A 294 -9.71 36.71 -7.30
N HIS A 295 -9.99 36.17 -6.10
CA HIS A 295 -10.96 36.74 -5.16
C HIS A 295 -10.33 37.13 -3.80
N PRO A 296 -9.39 38.08 -3.74
CA PRO A 296 -8.65 38.40 -2.52
C PRO A 296 -9.51 38.99 -1.39
N PHE A 297 -10.66 39.61 -1.71
CA PHE A 297 -11.51 40.33 -0.75
C PHE A 297 -12.80 39.59 -0.33
N ALA A 298 -13.09 38.41 -0.87
CA ALA A 298 -14.33 37.66 -0.60
C ALA A 298 -14.50 37.18 0.87
N ARG A 299 -13.60 37.57 1.77
CA ARG A 299 -13.62 37.23 3.20
C ARG A 299 -13.80 38.41 4.16
N SER A 300 -13.93 39.65 3.70
CA SER A 300 -14.14 40.79 4.62
C SER A 300 -15.59 40.93 5.12
N SER A 301 -16.54 40.12 4.64
CA SER A 301 -17.98 40.27 4.95
C SER A 301 -18.55 39.24 5.93
N SER A 302 -17.76 38.33 6.50
CA SER A 302 -18.24 37.38 7.52
C SER A 302 -17.60 37.60 8.90
N SER A 303 -17.73 38.83 9.41
CA SER A 303 -17.84 39.03 10.86
C SER A 303 -19.25 38.64 11.31
N PRO A 304 -19.43 37.72 12.28
CA PRO A 304 -20.75 37.35 12.76
C PRO A 304 -21.27 38.44 13.69
N THR A 305 -21.94 39.43 13.13
CA THR A 305 -22.82 40.32 13.89
C THR A 305 -24.24 40.13 13.39
N SER A 306 -25.04 39.53 14.27
CA SER A 306 -26.50 39.58 14.32
C SER A 306 -27.29 39.18 13.07
N ALA A 307 -27.73 37.92 13.05
CA ALA A 307 -29.07 37.60 12.59
C ALA A 307 -29.56 36.35 13.33
N SER A 308 -30.29 36.60 14.42
CA SER A 308 -31.18 35.62 15.03
C SER A 308 -32.30 35.28 14.05
N SER A 309 -32.48 34.01 13.72
CA SER A 309 -33.80 33.50 13.37
C SER A 309 -33.86 32.01 13.68
N HIS A 310 -34.65 31.71 14.71
CA HIS A 310 -35.23 30.42 15.04
C HIS A 310 -35.43 29.48 13.85
N ILE A 311 -34.92 28.25 13.96
CA ILE A 311 -35.65 27.06 13.49
C ILE A 311 -35.55 26.00 14.58
N SER A 312 -36.73 25.62 15.05
CA SER A 312 -37.05 24.68 16.12
C SER A 312 -36.66 23.25 15.79
N ASN A 313 -36.20 22.54 16.83
CA ASN A 313 -36.21 21.08 16.90
C ASN A 313 -37.61 20.55 16.55
N HIS A 314 -37.68 19.61 15.60
CA HIS A 314 -38.68 18.57 15.66
C HIS A 314 -38.11 17.24 15.16
N ASP A 315 -38.38 16.23 15.97
CA ASP A 315 -38.08 14.82 15.85
C ASP A 315 -38.37 14.22 14.48
N PHE A 316 -37.58 13.21 14.08
CA PHE A 316 -38.15 11.99 13.49
C PHE A 316 -37.26 10.79 13.84
N ARG A 317 -37.70 10.10 14.90
CA ARG A 317 -37.51 8.67 15.11
C ARG A 317 -38.52 7.91 14.24
N ASP A 318 -38.10 6.70 13.86
CA ASP A 318 -38.89 5.54 13.48
C ASP A 318 -39.76 5.63 12.21
N SER A 319 -39.32 4.91 11.17
CA SER A 319 -40.11 3.97 10.35
C SER A 319 -39.18 3.06 9.55
#